data_AF-A0A7S4V616-F1
#
_entry.id   AF-A0A7S4V616-F1
#
_cell.length_a   1.000
_cell.length_b   1.000
_cell.length_c   1.000
_cell.angle_alpha   90.00
_cell.angle_beta   90.00
_cell.angle_gamma   90.00
#
_symmetry.space_group_name_H-M   'P 1'
#
loop_
_entity.id
_entity.type
_entity.pdbx_description
1 polymer ?
#
loop_
_entity_poly.entity_id
_entity_poly.type
_entity_poly.pdbx_seq_one_letter_code
_entity_poly.pdbx_strand_id
1 'polypeptide(L)'
;MGGEDENEESEDEAVDKSSKLARQEAKQLDSLTDYVEESETSKVDAKEVEAKLNDLRRKKEESDRARAEREKQLASVKVKAEDLELMCTELPLCESSALERLLREQEGDLMKALTAAVRKFPTNS
;
A
#
# COMPACT_ATOMS: atom_id res chain seq x y z
N MET A 1 28.27 62.10 15.18
CA MET A 1 27.79 60.72 15.41
C MET A 1 27.02 60.34 14.16
N GLY A 2 27.73 59.74 13.20
CA GLY A 2 27.15 59.24 11.96
C GLY A 2 26.59 57.84 12.19
N GLY A 3 25.46 57.56 11.56
CA GLY A 3 24.85 56.23 11.51
C GLY A 3 25.35 55.40 10.32
N GLU A 4 24.65 54.28 10.16
CA GLU A 4 24.72 53.26 9.11
C GLU A 4 25.87 52.25 9.32
N ASP A 5 25.55 51.04 9.79
CA ASP A 5 25.00 49.87 9.06
C ASP A 5 26.12 49.11 8.36
N GLU A 6 26.41 47.89 8.82
CA GLU A 6 27.08 46.83 8.06
C GLU A 6 26.93 45.51 8.85
N ASN A 7 25.71 44.99 8.78
CA ASN A 7 25.37 43.60 9.01
C ASN A 7 25.88 42.76 7.81
N GLU A 8 27.19 42.49 7.74
CA GLU A 8 27.83 41.71 6.65
C GLU A 8 28.56 40.45 7.16
N GLU A 9 28.04 39.75 8.16
CA GLU A 9 28.71 38.53 8.68
C GLU A 9 27.82 37.27 8.68
N SER A 10 26.89 37.13 7.72
CA SER A 10 26.00 35.96 7.72
C SER A 10 25.61 35.36 6.35
N GLU A 11 26.34 35.65 5.26
CA GLU A 11 26.12 34.98 3.98
C GLU A 11 27.18 33.91 3.66
N ASP A 12 28.46 34.13 4.03
CA ASP A 12 29.54 33.18 3.72
C ASP A 12 29.43 31.85 4.50
N GLU A 13 28.97 31.89 5.76
CA GLU A 13 28.80 30.66 6.56
C GLU A 13 27.66 29.76 6.05
N ALA A 14 26.61 30.33 5.47
CA ALA A 14 25.45 29.59 4.99
C ALA A 14 25.77 28.85 3.67
N VAL A 15 26.55 29.49 2.79
CA VAL A 15 27.02 28.89 1.53
C VAL A 15 27.99 27.74 1.81
N ASP A 16 28.89 27.89 2.79
CA ASP A 16 29.82 26.81 3.16
C ASP A 16 29.06 25.60 3.78
N LYS A 17 28.08 25.84 4.67
CA LYS A 17 27.22 24.79 5.25
C LYS A 17 26.43 24.02 4.18
N SER A 18 25.83 24.71 3.22
CA SER A 18 25.10 24.05 2.11
C SER A 18 26.03 23.24 1.21
N SER A 19 27.25 23.72 0.94
CA SER A 19 28.24 22.99 0.15
C SER A 19 28.78 21.73 0.87
N LYS A 20 28.93 21.79 2.20
CA LYS A 20 29.30 20.66 3.05
C LYS A 20 28.21 19.60 3.10
N LEU A 21 26.94 20.02 3.22
CA LEU A 21 25.78 19.12 3.16
C LEU A 21 25.70 18.43 1.78
N ALA A 22 25.83 19.18 0.69
CA ALA A 22 25.82 18.61 -0.67
C ALA A 22 26.95 17.59 -0.89
N ARG A 23 28.14 17.83 -0.33
CA ARG A 23 29.26 16.88 -0.36
C ARG A 23 29.00 15.63 0.49
N GLN A 24 28.33 15.77 1.64
CA GLN A 24 27.95 14.66 2.49
C GLN A 24 26.87 13.78 1.82
N GLU A 25 25.87 14.40 1.20
CA GLU A 25 24.83 13.72 0.43
C GLU A 25 25.44 12.97 -0.77
N ALA A 26 26.33 13.60 -1.52
CA ALA A 26 27.04 12.96 -2.62
C ALA A 26 27.86 11.73 -2.14
N LYS A 27 28.50 11.83 -0.98
CA LYS A 27 29.25 10.72 -0.37
C LYS A 27 28.34 9.59 0.11
N GLN A 28 27.14 9.91 0.59
CA GLN A 28 26.14 8.90 0.95
C GLN A 28 25.62 8.16 -0.28
N LEU A 29 25.41 8.87 -1.39
CA LEU A 29 25.02 8.26 -2.66
C LEU A 29 26.12 7.34 -3.22
N ASP A 30 27.38 7.76 -3.13
CA ASP A 30 28.53 6.94 -3.55
C ASP A 30 28.65 5.66 -2.69
N SER A 31 28.44 5.78 -1.38
CA SER A 31 28.44 4.64 -0.46
C SER A 31 27.30 3.64 -0.71
N LEU A 32 26.21 4.02 -1.37
CA LEU A 32 25.14 3.09 -1.76
C LEU A 32 25.53 2.24 -2.97
N THR A 33 26.46 2.72 -3.78
CA THR A 33 26.94 2.04 -5.00
C THR A 33 28.32 1.41 -4.84
N ASP A 34 28.97 1.61 -3.69
CA ASP A 34 30.28 1.01 -3.41
C ASP A 34 30.19 -0.52 -3.40
N TYR A 35 31.16 -1.15 -4.02
CA TYR A 35 31.19 -2.59 -4.16
C TYR A 35 31.63 -3.22 -2.85
N VAL A 36 30.72 -3.98 -2.23
CA VAL A 36 31.01 -4.79 -1.04
C VAL A 36 30.83 -6.25 -1.41
N GLU A 37 31.83 -7.09 -1.12
CA GLU A 37 31.71 -8.53 -1.27
C GLU A 37 30.61 -9.07 -0.34
N GLU A 38 29.75 -9.93 -0.88
CA GLU A 38 28.71 -10.58 -0.08
C GLU A 38 29.36 -11.44 1.00
N SER A 39 29.30 -10.98 2.25
CA SER A 39 29.84 -11.74 3.37
C SER A 39 28.99 -12.99 3.58
N GLU A 40 29.58 -14.17 3.42
CA GLU A 40 28.92 -15.44 3.78
C GLU A 40 28.57 -15.42 5.27
N THR A 41 27.31 -15.14 5.57
CA THR A 41 26.82 -15.22 6.95
C THR A 41 26.80 -16.69 7.38
N SER A 42 27.54 -16.95 8.44
CA SER A 42 27.88 -18.28 8.92
C SER A 42 26.67 -19.11 9.32
N LYS A 43 26.67 -20.38 8.89
CA LYS A 43 25.96 -21.54 9.49
C LYS A 43 24.43 -21.46 9.52
N VAL A 44 23.80 -21.12 8.40
CA VAL A 44 22.39 -21.46 8.22
C VAL A 44 22.31 -22.82 7.54
N ASP A 45 21.68 -23.81 8.18
CA ASP A 45 21.42 -25.10 7.56
C ASP A 45 20.50 -24.90 6.34
N ALA A 46 21.10 -24.79 5.15
CA ALA A 46 20.42 -24.44 3.91
C ALA A 46 19.20 -25.34 3.64
N LYS A 47 19.29 -26.62 4.03
CA LYS A 47 18.19 -27.60 3.91
C LYS A 47 16.99 -27.27 4.80
N GLU A 48 17.22 -26.77 6.01
CA GLU A 48 16.13 -26.39 6.92
C GLU A 48 15.46 -25.10 6.45
N VAL A 49 16.24 -24.14 5.95
CA VAL A 49 15.73 -22.90 5.37
C VAL A 49 14.93 -23.18 4.12
N GLU A 50 15.42 -24.03 3.22
CA GLU A 50 14.70 -24.45 2.00
C GLU A 50 13.39 -25.17 2.35
N ALA A 51 13.38 -26.04 3.35
CA ALA A 51 12.17 -26.71 3.81
C ALA A 51 11.13 -25.70 4.34
N LYS A 52 11.55 -24.78 5.21
CA LYS A 52 10.69 -23.71 5.74
C LYS A 52 10.16 -22.78 4.64
N LEU A 53 11.00 -22.44 3.65
CA LEU A 53 10.59 -21.64 2.49
C LEU A 53 9.59 -22.38 1.61
N ASN A 54 9.75 -23.69 1.41
CA ASN A 54 8.79 -24.50 0.67
C ASN A 54 7.45 -24.63 1.40
N ASP A 55 7.46 -24.77 2.72
CA ASP A 55 6.22 -24.77 3.51
C ASP A 55 5.50 -23.42 3.46
N LEU A 56 6.23 -22.30 3.50
CA LEU A 56 5.67 -20.97 3.30
C LEU A 56 5.10 -20.78 1.90
N ARG A 57 5.79 -21.28 0.86
CA ARG A 57 5.31 -21.25 -0.53
C ARG A 57 4.02 -22.06 -0.68
N ARG A 58 3.95 -23.26 -0.12
CA ARG A 58 2.73 -24.10 -0.13
C ARG A 58 1.55 -23.41 0.56
N LYS A 59 1.76 -22.83 1.74
CA LYS A 59 0.72 -22.05 2.44
C LYS A 59 0.25 -20.86 1.62
N LYS A 60 1.17 -20.19 0.92
CA LYS A 60 0.84 -19.08 0.03
C LYS A 60 0.02 -19.56 -1.17
N GLU A 61 0.41 -20.65 -1.81
CA GLU A 61 -0.34 -21.25 -2.92
C GLU A 61 -1.75 -21.70 -2.52
N GLU A 62 -1.92 -22.24 -1.30
CA GLU A 62 -3.24 -22.62 -0.78
C GLU A 62 -4.13 -21.40 -0.50
N SER A 63 -3.56 -20.35 0.09
CA SER A 63 -4.22 -19.05 0.26
C SER A 63 -4.59 -18.42 -1.10
N ASP A 64 -3.70 -18.49 -2.07
CA ASP A 64 -3.91 -17.92 -3.41
C ASP A 64 -4.99 -18.70 -4.17
N ARG A 65 -5.07 -20.04 -4.01
CA ARG A 65 -6.16 -20.86 -4.55
C ARG A 65 -7.50 -20.55 -3.90
N ALA A 66 -7.56 -20.46 -2.57
CA ALA A 66 -8.78 -20.10 -1.85
C ALA A 66 -9.29 -18.71 -2.23
N ARG A 67 -8.37 -17.76 -2.44
CA ARG A 67 -8.70 -16.42 -2.93
C ARG A 67 -9.20 -16.45 -4.38
N ALA A 68 -8.55 -17.20 -5.26
CA ALA A 68 -8.97 -17.33 -6.65
C ALA A 68 -10.34 -18.01 -6.79
N GLU A 69 -10.66 -18.99 -5.95
CA GLU A 69 -12.00 -19.62 -5.92
C GLU A 69 -13.07 -18.65 -5.42
N ARG A 70 -12.78 -17.88 -4.38
CA ARG A 70 -13.67 -16.81 -3.92
C ARG A 70 -13.87 -15.75 -5.01
N GLU A 71 -12.81 -15.32 -5.69
CA GLU A 71 -12.88 -14.34 -6.79
C GLU A 71 -13.66 -14.89 -8.00
N LYS A 72 -13.53 -16.19 -8.32
CA LYS A 72 -14.35 -16.84 -9.37
C LYS A 72 -15.83 -16.88 -9.01
N GLN A 73 -16.13 -17.18 -7.75
CA GLN A 73 -17.51 -17.14 -7.25
C GLN A 73 -18.07 -15.72 -7.34
N LEU A 74 -17.33 -14.71 -6.87
CA LEU A 74 -17.70 -13.30 -6.94
C LEU A 74 -17.86 -12.76 -8.38
N ALA A 75 -17.03 -13.21 -9.33
CA ALA A 75 -17.11 -12.80 -10.73
C ALA A 75 -18.28 -13.44 -11.49
N SER A 76 -18.78 -14.60 -11.02
CA SER A 76 -19.94 -15.28 -11.62
C SER A 76 -21.28 -14.68 -11.21
N VAL A 77 -21.27 -13.84 -10.17
CA VAL A 77 -22.47 -13.18 -9.64
C VAL A 77 -22.91 -12.10 -10.62
N LYS A 78 -24.06 -12.33 -11.26
CA LYS A 78 -24.73 -11.33 -12.08
C LYS A 78 -25.41 -10.33 -11.15
N VAL A 79 -24.86 -9.12 -11.07
CA VAL A 79 -25.51 -7.99 -10.39
C VAL A 79 -26.55 -7.39 -11.33
N LYS A 80 -27.77 -7.16 -10.84
CA LYS A 80 -28.79 -6.42 -11.59
C LYS A 80 -28.55 -4.93 -11.44
N ALA A 81 -28.63 -4.19 -12.54
CA ALA A 81 -28.50 -2.73 -12.52
C ALA A 81 -29.59 -2.06 -11.67
N GLU A 82 -30.81 -2.61 -11.68
CA GLU A 82 -31.94 -2.14 -10.87
C GLU A 82 -31.63 -2.18 -9.36
N ASP A 83 -30.97 -3.24 -8.88
CA ASP A 83 -30.63 -3.37 -7.46
C ASP A 83 -29.57 -2.33 -7.06
N LEU A 84 -28.63 -2.02 -7.95
CA LEU A 84 -27.63 -0.98 -7.73
C LEU A 84 -28.25 0.41 -7.74
N GLU A 85 -29.16 0.70 -8.67
CA GLU A 85 -29.88 1.98 -8.73
C GLU A 85 -30.70 2.19 -7.45
N LEU A 86 -31.43 1.17 -6.99
CA LEU A 86 -32.20 1.23 -5.76
C LEU A 86 -31.30 1.48 -4.54
N MET A 87 -30.16 0.80 -4.44
CA MET A 87 -29.22 1.08 -3.36
C MET A 87 -28.64 2.49 -3.43
N CYS A 88 -28.34 3.01 -4.63
CA CYS A 88 -27.87 4.38 -4.79
C CYS A 88 -28.93 5.42 -4.38
N THR A 89 -30.21 5.14 -4.64
CA THR A 89 -31.31 6.03 -4.22
C THR A 89 -31.54 6.00 -2.71
N GLU A 90 -31.45 4.82 -2.08
CA GLU A 90 -31.69 4.67 -0.64
C GLU A 90 -30.48 5.05 0.21
N LEU A 91 -29.26 4.88 -0.32
CA LEU A 91 -27.99 5.17 0.34
C LEU A 91 -27.18 6.23 -0.45
N PRO A 92 -27.65 7.49 -0.54
CA PRO A 92 -27.04 8.51 -1.38
C PRO A 92 -25.64 8.96 -0.90
N LEU A 93 -25.25 8.58 0.32
CA LEU A 93 -23.93 8.87 0.88
C LEU A 93 -22.89 7.81 0.50
N CYS A 94 -23.32 6.65 0.00
CA CYS A 94 -22.43 5.59 -0.44
C CYS A 94 -22.08 5.78 -1.92
N GLU A 95 -20.82 5.57 -2.28
CA GLU A 95 -20.45 5.58 -3.68
C GLU A 95 -21.00 4.35 -4.42
N SER A 96 -21.42 4.55 -5.67
CA SER A 96 -21.97 3.48 -6.51
C SER A 96 -21.02 2.31 -6.68
N SER A 97 -19.71 2.58 -6.77
CA SER A 97 -18.64 1.58 -6.84
C SER A 97 -18.56 0.72 -5.57
N ALA A 98 -18.74 1.32 -4.39
CA ALA A 98 -18.74 0.63 -3.11
C ALA A 98 -19.98 -0.26 -2.95
N LEU A 99 -21.14 0.21 -3.41
CA LEU A 99 -22.40 -0.54 -3.41
C LEU A 99 -22.36 -1.71 -4.40
N GLU A 100 -21.81 -1.50 -5.60
CA GLU A 100 -21.62 -2.57 -6.59
C GLU A 100 -20.74 -3.69 -6.03
N ARG A 101 -19.64 -3.32 -5.39
CA ARG A 101 -18.75 -4.27 -4.74
C ARG A 101 -19.47 -5.03 -3.63
N LEU A 102 -20.25 -4.34 -2.80
CA LEU A 102 -21.02 -4.98 -1.74
C LEU A 102 -22.06 -5.96 -2.29
N LEU A 103 -22.75 -5.61 -3.38
CA LEU A 103 -23.69 -6.51 -4.07
C LEU A 103 -22.98 -7.75 -4.63
N ARG A 104 -21.78 -7.59 -5.22
CA ARG A 104 -20.97 -8.74 -5.67
C ARG A 104 -20.53 -9.60 -4.49
N GLU A 105 -20.14 -9.01 -3.37
CA GLU A 105 -19.75 -9.71 -2.14
C GLU A 105 -20.91 -10.50 -1.50
N GLN A 106 -22.15 -10.06 -1.70
CA GLN A 106 -23.37 -10.71 -1.18
C GLN A 106 -24.12 -11.53 -2.23
N GLU A 107 -23.44 -11.98 -3.30
CA GLU A 107 -24.01 -12.84 -4.34
C GLU A 107 -25.22 -12.24 -5.10
N GLY A 108 -25.34 -10.90 -5.13
CA GLY A 108 -26.45 -10.21 -5.77
C GLY A 108 -27.75 -10.24 -4.96
N ASP A 109 -27.68 -10.58 -3.66
CA ASP A 109 -28.82 -10.52 -2.74
C ASP A 109 -28.96 -9.10 -2.15
N LEU A 110 -29.97 -8.36 -2.63
CA LEU A 110 -30.25 -6.99 -2.20
C LEU A 110 -30.47 -6.86 -0.69
N MET A 111 -31.19 -7.81 -0.06
CA MET A 111 -31.52 -7.73 1.36
C MET A 111 -30.27 -7.91 2.23
N LYS A 112 -29.40 -8.86 1.85
CA LYS A 112 -28.11 -9.06 2.53
C LYS A 112 -27.18 -7.87 2.32
N ALA A 113 -27.13 -7.32 1.10
CA ALA A 113 -26.32 -6.14 0.80
C ALA A 113 -26.76 -4.92 1.61
N LEU A 114 -28.06 -4.62 1.68
CA LEU A 114 -28.59 -3.53 2.51
C LEU A 114 -28.30 -3.75 4.00
N THR A 115 -28.50 -4.97 4.51
CA THR A 115 -28.20 -5.30 5.90
C THR A 115 -26.71 -5.12 6.21
N ALA A 116 -25.84 -5.51 5.28
CA ALA A 116 -24.40 -5.33 5.42
C ALA A 116 -23.98 -3.86 5.37
N ALA A 117 -24.56 -3.07 4.46
CA ALA A 117 -24.27 -1.63 4.31
C ALA A 117 -24.60 -0.84 5.59
N VAL A 118 -25.69 -1.20 6.26
CA VAL A 118 -26.09 -0.56 7.53
C VAL A 118 -25.19 -1.00 8.70
N ARG A 119 -24.75 -2.27 8.73
CA ARG A 119 -23.86 -2.77 9.79
C ARG A 119 -22.43 -2.24 9.66
N LYS A 120 -21.94 -2.16 8.43
CA LYS A 120 -20.62 -1.66 8.10
C LYS A 120 -20.77 -0.78 6.87
N PHE A 121 -20.57 0.52 7.06
CA PHE A 121 -20.66 1.48 5.98
C PHE A 121 -19.67 1.12 4.87
N PRO A 122 -20.11 0.98 3.61
CA PRO A 122 -19.23 0.63 2.52
C PRO A 122 -18.35 1.83 2.16
N THR A 123 -17.04 1.66 2.32
CA THR A 123 -16.03 2.67 1.98
C THR A 123 -15.22 2.20 0.79
N ASN A 124 -14.86 3.13 -0.10
CA ASN A 124 -13.81 2.86 -1.09
C ASN A 124 -12.47 2.74 -0.37
N SER A 125 -11.80 1.61 -0.53
CA SER A 125 -10.40 1.41 -0.18
C SER A 125 -9.65 1.01 -1.44
#